data_AF-W4FQU4-F1
#
_entry.id   AF-W4FQU4-F1
#
_cell.length_a   1.000
_cell.length_b   1.000
_cell.length_c   1.000
_cell.angle_alpha   90.00
_cell.angle_beta   90.00
_cell.angle_gamma   90.00
#
_symmetry.space_group_name_H-M   'P 1'
#
loop_
_entity.id
_entity.type
_entity.pdbx_description
1 polymer ?
#
loop_
_entity_poly.entity_id
_entity_poly.type
_entity_poly.pdbx_seq_one_letter_code
_entity_poly.pdbx_strand_id
1 'polypeptide(L)'
;MMKKLVLHFDLNRTILMSDVAGGRSMENTLNYLLAECTYGQVQGNEWICVSKEPSLTPPSPSLVTYKKFVDTLYPYQSMHGASDALNDVKAFNKAQKKKRTALQSAFTSGPGRPISASYDHVLSCLFFPQGPLRDAAKAAAATMADSGLKEAWSEGRYYILPSFLHLLFHVDHHPTVDVNVVFRTFGDDIVEVAKEIEFLVHGRHPLFPGKALSASMRLEPPYATFYRDGFEASGTALALNTLQKVPFQSTNSAATPVEFYASIDPAVSVVRGFEAVQQCIQSMLSTRSVIALRDYWEWWSTHAEHAEYGKLLLIDGAVPAVFFDDHVEECEAHIVDVRDAVTGLVVPFQVAKLKYLRRVEPYYAITDVAYYTKHVDALVVE
;
A
#
# COMPACT_ATOMS: atom_id res chain seq x y z
N MET A 1 8.37 -23.53 20.33
CA MET A 1 7.89 -23.09 19.01
C MET A 1 7.98 -21.57 19.01
N MET A 2 8.62 -20.94 18.01
CA MET A 2 8.64 -19.47 17.93
C MET A 2 7.21 -18.95 17.76
N LYS A 3 6.90 -17.78 18.32
CA LYS A 3 5.62 -17.10 18.04
C LYS A 3 5.60 -16.76 16.55
N LYS A 4 4.40 -16.73 15.94
CA LYS A 4 4.21 -16.33 14.54
C LYS A 4 3.54 -14.96 14.45
N LEU A 5 3.92 -14.18 13.44
CA LEU A 5 3.30 -12.90 13.13
C LEU A 5 3.24 -12.74 11.60
N VAL A 6 2.07 -12.37 11.07
CA VAL A 6 1.87 -12.15 9.64
C VAL A 6 1.68 -10.65 9.39
N LEU A 7 2.54 -10.06 8.58
CA LEU A 7 2.49 -8.65 8.24
C LEU A 7 2.05 -8.48 6.79
N HIS A 8 0.90 -7.88 6.59
CA HIS A 8 0.40 -7.49 5.28
C HIS A 8 0.84 -6.06 4.99
N PHE A 9 1.41 -5.81 3.83
CA PHE A 9 1.81 -4.48 3.39
C PHE A 9 1.16 -4.17 2.06
N ASP A 10 0.44 -3.06 1.99
CA ASP A 10 0.19 -2.45 0.69
C ASP A 10 1.51 -2.05 0.01
N LEU A 11 1.47 -1.97 -1.31
CA LEU A 11 2.61 -1.53 -2.12
C LEU A 11 2.64 -0.01 -2.27
N ASN A 12 1.63 0.56 -2.92
CA ASN A 12 1.65 1.95 -3.39
C ASN A 12 1.46 2.94 -2.24
N ARG A 13 2.25 4.01 -2.20
CA ARG A 13 2.35 5.00 -1.10
C ARG A 13 2.63 4.42 0.30
N THR A 14 2.77 3.11 0.41
CA THR A 14 3.15 2.39 1.61
C THR A 14 4.65 2.08 1.54
N ILE A 15 5.08 1.16 0.65
CA ILE A 15 6.50 0.81 0.48
C ILE A 15 7.09 1.31 -0.85
N LEU A 16 6.25 1.75 -1.79
CA LEU A 16 6.61 2.31 -3.10
C LEU A 16 6.08 3.74 -3.23
N MET A 17 6.88 4.70 -3.68
CA MET A 17 6.44 6.10 -3.85
C MET A 17 6.15 6.48 -5.31
N SER A 18 6.32 5.54 -6.24
CA SER A 18 5.92 5.68 -7.64
C SER A 18 4.47 5.24 -7.81
N ASP A 19 3.54 6.18 -7.92
CA ASP A 19 2.13 5.88 -8.20
C ASP A 19 1.85 5.96 -9.71
N VAL A 20 2.30 4.93 -10.43
CA VAL A 20 2.10 4.82 -11.89
C VAL A 20 0.60 4.66 -12.21
N ALA A 21 -0.14 3.94 -11.37
CA ALA A 21 -1.57 3.70 -11.55
C ALA A 21 -2.41 4.99 -11.41
N GLY A 22 -2.04 5.89 -10.51
CA GLY A 22 -2.66 7.20 -10.33
C GLY A 22 -2.18 8.28 -11.31
N GLY A 23 -1.19 7.99 -12.15
CA GLY A 23 -0.63 8.93 -13.13
C GLY A 23 0.04 10.14 -12.48
N ARG A 24 0.53 10.01 -11.24
CA ARG A 24 1.19 11.10 -10.50
C ARG A 24 2.70 10.97 -10.64
N SER A 25 3.37 12.08 -10.96
CA SER A 25 4.82 12.15 -10.85
C SER A 25 5.24 12.07 -9.37
N MET A 26 6.49 11.70 -9.12
CA MET A 26 7.07 11.66 -7.78
C MET A 26 6.94 13.02 -7.07
N GLU A 27 7.15 14.11 -7.79
CA GLU A 27 7.02 15.49 -7.29
C GLU A 27 5.59 15.79 -6.84
N ASN A 28 4.58 15.30 -7.58
CA ASN A 28 3.18 15.44 -7.18
C ASN A 28 2.91 14.65 -5.91
N THR A 29 3.45 13.43 -5.80
CA THR A 29 3.32 12.59 -4.59
C THR A 29 3.94 13.27 -3.36
N LEU A 30 5.13 13.84 -3.50
CA LEU A 30 5.81 14.59 -2.43
C LEU A 30 5.02 15.82 -1.99
N ASN A 31 4.54 16.63 -2.94
CA ASN A 31 3.74 17.81 -2.63
C ASN A 31 2.43 17.45 -1.93
N TYR A 32 1.75 16.42 -2.44
CA TYR A 32 0.54 15.89 -1.84
C TYR A 32 0.82 15.41 -0.41
N LEU A 33 1.86 14.59 -0.20
CA LEU A 33 2.29 14.10 1.11
C LEU A 33 2.54 15.24 2.10
N LEU A 34 3.34 16.23 1.70
CA LEU A 34 3.67 17.36 2.55
C LEU A 34 2.44 18.22 2.88
N ALA A 35 1.46 18.31 1.98
CA ALA A 35 0.19 18.97 2.27
C ALA A 35 -0.62 18.26 3.38
N GLU A 36 -0.45 16.95 3.58
CA GLU A 36 -1.12 16.17 4.63
C GLU A 36 -0.49 16.34 6.01
N CYS A 37 0.79 16.68 6.07
CA CYS A 37 1.56 16.78 7.33
C CYS A 37 2.13 18.18 7.60
N THR A 38 1.72 19.21 6.86
CA THR A 38 2.13 20.61 7.13
C THR A 38 0.94 21.43 7.62
N TYR A 39 1.10 22.06 8.79
CA TYR A 39 0.04 22.81 9.46
C TYR A 39 0.17 24.33 9.30
N GLY A 40 -0.98 24.98 9.22
CA GLY A 40 -1.11 26.41 9.08
C GLY A 40 -2.40 26.92 9.70
N GLN A 41 -2.53 28.24 9.72
CA GLN A 41 -3.70 28.92 10.23
C GLN A 41 -4.60 29.31 9.05
N VAL A 42 -5.91 29.14 9.22
CA VAL A 42 -6.89 29.65 8.27
C VAL A 42 -7.25 31.08 8.65
N GLN A 43 -7.10 32.01 7.71
CA GLN A 43 -7.49 33.41 7.86
C GLN A 43 -8.41 33.77 6.69
N GLY A 44 -9.72 33.84 6.94
CA GLY A 44 -10.71 33.97 5.87
C GLY A 44 -10.71 32.76 4.94
N ASN A 45 -10.47 33.00 3.64
CA ASN A 45 -10.38 31.95 2.61
C ASN A 45 -8.93 31.59 2.26
N GLU A 46 -7.97 31.95 3.09
CA GLU A 46 -6.55 31.66 2.88
C GLU A 46 -6.00 30.76 3.99
N TRP A 47 -5.05 29.93 3.61
CA TRP A 47 -4.26 29.13 4.54
C TRP A 47 -2.83 29.65 4.54
N ILE A 48 -2.34 30.00 5.73
CA ILE A 48 -1.02 30.57 5.95
C ILE A 48 -0.19 29.53 6.69
N CYS A 49 0.92 29.11 6.08
CA CYS A 49 1.83 28.14 6.68
C CYS A 49 2.41 28.68 7.99
N VAL A 50 2.28 27.90 9.06
CA VAL A 50 2.86 28.19 10.39
C VAL A 50 3.99 27.21 10.70
N SER A 51 3.88 25.99 10.20
CA SER A 51 4.88 24.94 10.42
C SER A 51 6.20 25.28 9.72
N LYS A 52 7.30 24.98 10.41
CA LYS A 52 8.65 25.04 9.82
C LYS A 52 9.09 23.68 9.28
N GLU A 53 8.51 22.61 9.80
CA GLU A 53 8.78 21.23 9.43
C GLU A 53 7.46 20.43 9.39
N PRO A 54 7.39 19.35 8.60
CA PRO A 54 6.24 18.45 8.61
C PRO A 54 6.09 17.72 9.95
N SER A 55 4.85 17.41 10.31
CA SER A 55 4.50 16.69 11.54
C SER A 55 3.24 15.85 11.32
N LEU A 56 3.13 14.72 12.02
CA LEU A 56 1.88 13.94 12.04
C LEU A 56 0.88 14.46 13.07
N THR A 57 1.39 15.07 14.13
CA THR A 57 0.56 15.63 15.18
C THR A 57 0.42 17.13 14.97
N PRO A 58 -0.80 17.68 15.12
CA PRO A 58 -1.00 19.11 15.04
C PRO A 58 -0.17 19.81 16.12
N PRO A 59 0.71 20.77 15.78
CA PRO A 59 1.47 21.54 16.77
C PRO A 59 0.57 22.33 17.73
N SER A 60 -0.65 22.64 17.30
CA SER A 60 -1.71 23.23 18.11
C SER A 60 -3.07 22.78 17.57
N PRO A 61 -4.10 22.55 18.43
CA PRO A 61 -5.44 22.14 18.01
C PRO A 61 -6.12 23.09 17.02
N SER A 62 -5.72 24.37 16.99
CA SER A 62 -6.29 25.39 16.10
C SER A 62 -5.72 25.37 14.69
N LEU A 63 -4.62 24.64 14.46
CA LEU A 63 -3.96 24.58 13.16
C LEU A 63 -4.52 23.43 12.33
N VAL A 64 -4.63 23.65 11.02
CA VAL A 64 -5.11 22.65 10.07
C VAL A 64 -4.05 22.37 9.02
N THR A 65 -4.00 21.13 8.55
CA THR A 65 -3.14 20.76 7.42
C THR A 65 -3.60 21.43 6.14
N TYR A 66 -2.69 21.72 5.20
CA TYR A 66 -3.10 22.28 3.90
C TYR A 66 -4.08 21.38 3.15
N LYS A 67 -3.90 20.04 3.20
CA LYS A 67 -4.84 19.07 2.61
C LYS A 67 -6.26 19.27 3.17
N LYS A 68 -6.41 19.24 4.50
CA LYS A 68 -7.73 19.42 5.15
C LYS A 68 -8.39 20.76 4.78
N PHE A 69 -7.60 21.83 4.66
CA PHE A 69 -8.10 23.12 4.19
C PHE A 69 -8.64 23.03 2.75
N VAL A 70 -7.86 22.47 1.82
CA VAL A 70 -8.26 22.27 0.42
C VAL A 70 -9.48 21.35 0.30
N ASP A 71 -9.55 20.28 1.10
CA ASP A 71 -10.69 19.36 1.13
C ASP A 71 -11.98 20.05 1.59
N THR A 72 -11.86 21.01 2.53
CA THR A 72 -12.98 21.83 3.02
C THR A 72 -13.45 22.85 1.99
N LEU A 73 -12.53 23.44 1.22
CA LEU A 73 -12.86 24.36 0.12
C LEU A 73 -13.57 23.66 -1.04
N TYR A 74 -13.29 22.37 -1.25
CA TYR A 74 -13.80 21.59 -2.39
C TYR A 74 -14.40 20.26 -1.93
N PRO A 75 -15.49 20.26 -1.14
CA PRO A 75 -16.04 19.04 -0.54
C PRO A 75 -16.58 18.07 -1.60
N TYR A 76 -16.53 16.78 -1.31
CA TYR A 76 -17.22 15.77 -2.12
C TYR A 76 -18.68 15.65 -1.71
N GLN A 77 -19.53 15.25 -2.65
CA GLN A 77 -20.92 14.86 -2.41
C GLN A 77 -21.00 13.35 -2.19
N SER A 78 -21.83 12.94 -1.22
CA SER A 78 -22.08 11.53 -0.91
C SER A 78 -22.88 10.86 -2.01
N MET A 79 -22.58 9.57 -2.27
CA MET A 79 -23.30 8.76 -3.27
C MET A 79 -24.53 8.02 -2.70
N HIS A 80 -24.87 8.23 -1.41
CA HIS A 80 -26.03 7.58 -0.80
C HIS A 80 -27.36 8.22 -1.23
N GLY A 81 -28.21 7.47 -1.95
CA GLY A 81 -29.65 7.69 -1.98
C GLY A 81 -30.30 8.24 -3.26
N ALA A 82 -29.59 8.44 -4.38
CA ALA A 82 -30.23 8.86 -5.63
C ALA A 82 -29.60 8.19 -6.86
N SER A 83 -30.27 7.16 -7.40
CA SER A 83 -29.87 6.46 -8.64
C SER A 83 -29.75 7.39 -9.83
N ASP A 84 -30.62 8.41 -9.89
CA ASP A 84 -30.77 9.26 -11.07
C ASP A 84 -29.78 10.44 -11.07
N ALA A 85 -29.18 10.76 -9.92
CA ALA A 85 -28.17 11.81 -9.76
C ALA A 85 -26.72 11.25 -9.69
N LEU A 86 -26.53 9.93 -9.81
CA LEU A 86 -25.22 9.29 -9.63
C LEU A 86 -24.18 9.81 -10.64
N ASN A 87 -24.59 10.07 -11.88
CA ASN A 87 -23.71 10.62 -12.90
C ASN A 87 -23.32 12.08 -12.61
N ASP A 88 -24.24 12.88 -12.06
CA ASP A 88 -23.98 14.27 -11.68
C ASP A 88 -23.06 14.33 -10.45
N VAL A 89 -23.28 13.47 -9.45
CA VAL A 89 -22.39 13.33 -8.28
C VAL A 89 -20.99 12.89 -8.71
N LYS A 90 -20.88 11.91 -9.61
CA LYS A 90 -19.58 11.48 -10.17
C LYS A 90 -18.89 12.62 -10.91
N ALA A 91 -19.62 13.36 -11.76
CA ALA A 91 -19.07 14.49 -12.49
C ALA A 91 -18.62 15.63 -11.55
N PHE A 92 -19.41 15.94 -10.52
CA PHE A 92 -19.09 16.92 -9.50
C PHE A 92 -17.84 16.52 -8.72
N ASN A 93 -17.80 15.29 -8.16
CA ASN A 93 -16.65 14.80 -7.39
C ASN A 93 -15.39 14.73 -8.26
N LYS A 94 -15.51 14.38 -9.54
CA LYS A 94 -14.40 14.45 -10.51
C LYS A 94 -13.88 15.88 -10.68
N ALA A 95 -14.76 16.87 -10.77
CA ALA A 95 -14.37 18.28 -10.85
C ALA A 95 -13.68 18.76 -9.56
N GLN A 96 -14.20 18.37 -8.39
CA GLN A 96 -13.55 18.68 -7.10
C GLN A 96 -12.18 18.02 -6.97
N LYS A 97 -12.07 16.72 -7.32
CA LYS A 97 -10.80 15.97 -7.34
C LYS A 97 -9.75 16.64 -8.22
N LYS A 98 -10.16 17.20 -9.37
CA LYS A 98 -9.27 17.97 -10.24
C LYS A 98 -8.74 19.23 -9.56
N LYS A 99 -9.60 20.01 -8.88
CA LYS A 99 -9.19 21.23 -8.14
C LYS A 99 -8.27 20.91 -6.97
N ARG A 100 -8.64 19.90 -6.16
CA ARG A 100 -7.82 19.43 -5.03
C ARG A 100 -6.43 19.00 -5.48
N THR A 101 -6.37 18.12 -6.49
CA THR A 101 -5.11 17.61 -7.06
C THR A 101 -4.22 18.77 -7.55
N ALA A 102 -4.78 19.77 -8.25
CA ALA A 102 -4.02 20.90 -8.74
C ALA A 102 -3.37 21.72 -7.62
N LEU A 103 -4.13 22.04 -6.57
CA LEU A 103 -3.61 22.82 -5.43
C LEU A 103 -2.62 22.03 -4.59
N GLN A 104 -2.92 20.77 -4.30
CA GLN A 104 -2.07 19.91 -3.49
C GLN A 104 -0.77 19.54 -4.20
N SER A 105 -0.78 19.37 -5.53
CA SER A 105 0.45 19.09 -6.30
C SER A 105 1.37 20.30 -6.43
N ALA A 106 0.85 21.52 -6.28
CA ALA A 106 1.60 22.78 -6.30
C ALA A 106 1.92 23.32 -4.90
N PHE A 107 1.82 22.48 -3.87
CA PHE A 107 1.86 22.94 -2.48
C PHE A 107 3.16 23.71 -2.14
N THR A 108 4.33 23.12 -2.40
CA THR A 108 5.63 23.68 -2.02
C THR A 108 6.10 24.82 -2.93
N SER A 109 5.53 24.95 -4.12
CA SER A 109 5.70 26.12 -4.99
C SER A 109 4.71 27.26 -4.66
N GLY A 110 3.72 26.99 -3.81
CA GLY A 110 2.68 27.92 -3.37
C GLY A 110 2.64 28.09 -1.84
N PRO A 111 1.50 27.85 -1.17
CA PRO A 111 1.33 28.10 0.26
C PRO A 111 2.32 27.37 1.17
N GLY A 112 2.84 26.23 0.72
CA GLY A 112 3.86 25.43 1.41
C GLY A 112 5.30 25.89 1.20
N ARG A 113 5.56 26.99 0.47
CA ARG A 113 6.93 27.48 0.21
C ARG A 113 7.86 27.52 1.44
N PRO A 114 7.41 27.90 2.65
CA PRO A 114 8.26 27.90 3.85
C PRO A 114 8.88 26.55 4.21
N ILE A 115 8.30 25.42 3.78
CA ILE A 115 8.82 24.07 4.03
C ILE A 115 9.54 23.46 2.80
N SER A 116 9.92 24.28 1.81
CA SER A 116 10.63 23.80 0.60
C SER A 116 11.92 23.03 0.92
N ALA A 117 12.63 23.39 1.98
CA ALA A 117 13.79 22.63 2.45
C ALA A 117 13.43 21.20 2.87
N SER A 118 12.25 20.99 3.48
CA SER A 118 11.74 19.66 3.80
C SER A 118 11.39 18.87 2.54
N TYR A 119 10.87 19.53 1.49
CA TYR A 119 10.66 18.90 0.20
C TYR A 119 11.97 18.38 -0.39
N ASP A 120 13.01 19.21 -0.43
CA ASP A 120 14.33 18.81 -0.95
C ASP A 120 14.93 17.65 -0.15
N HIS A 121 14.76 17.69 1.18
CA HIS A 121 15.20 16.60 2.06
C HIS A 121 14.47 15.29 1.76
N VAL A 122 13.12 15.29 1.74
CA VAL A 122 12.34 14.07 1.48
C VAL A 122 12.62 13.53 0.08
N LEU A 123 12.72 14.42 -0.92
CA LEU A 123 13.11 14.04 -2.28
C LEU A 123 14.49 13.38 -2.28
N SER A 124 15.47 13.93 -1.55
CA SER A 124 16.82 13.33 -1.48
C SER A 124 16.81 11.92 -0.89
N CYS A 125 15.92 11.63 0.07
CA CYS A 125 15.77 10.31 0.69
C CYS A 125 15.18 9.25 -0.27
N LEU A 126 14.54 9.66 -1.37
CA LEU A 126 14.04 8.75 -2.42
C LEU A 126 15.12 8.32 -3.41
N PHE A 127 16.34 8.86 -3.31
CA PHE A 127 17.46 8.48 -4.17
C PHE A 127 18.54 7.76 -3.40
N PHE A 128 19.22 6.82 -4.06
CA PHE A 128 20.50 6.32 -3.58
C PHE A 128 21.44 7.51 -3.32
N PRO A 129 22.26 7.52 -2.25
CA PRO A 129 23.22 8.61 -2.03
C PRO A 129 24.19 8.70 -3.22
N GLN A 130 24.62 9.92 -3.56
CA GLN A 130 25.61 10.11 -4.63
C GLN A 130 26.88 9.30 -4.34
N GLY A 131 27.46 8.71 -5.39
CA GLY A 131 28.64 7.86 -5.30
C GLY A 131 28.34 6.37 -5.54
N PRO A 132 29.13 5.46 -4.96
CA PRO A 132 29.19 4.07 -5.40
C PRO A 132 27.85 3.32 -5.41
N LEU A 133 26.96 3.58 -4.45
CA LEU A 133 25.67 2.89 -4.37
C LEU A 133 24.75 3.30 -5.52
N ARG A 134 24.69 4.61 -5.83
CA ARG A 134 23.89 5.13 -6.95
C ARG A 134 24.47 4.68 -8.29
N ASP A 135 25.80 4.67 -8.43
CA ASP A 135 26.46 4.21 -9.64
C ASP A 135 26.21 2.71 -9.88
N ALA A 136 26.24 1.90 -8.81
CA ALA A 136 25.90 0.48 -8.87
C ALA A 136 24.43 0.24 -9.26
N ALA A 137 23.48 1.03 -8.74
CA ALA A 137 22.08 0.95 -9.13
C ALA A 137 21.90 1.24 -10.63
N LYS A 138 22.52 2.31 -11.14
CA LYS A 138 22.48 2.68 -12.56
C LYS A 138 23.14 1.62 -13.45
N ALA A 139 24.27 1.07 -13.03
CA ALA A 139 24.96 0.02 -13.77
C ALA A 139 24.13 -1.28 -13.82
N ALA A 140 23.48 -1.65 -12.72
CA ALA A 140 22.57 -2.79 -12.70
C ALA A 140 21.39 -2.57 -13.66
N ALA A 141 20.75 -1.40 -13.60
CA ALA A 141 19.62 -1.03 -14.46
C ALA A 141 19.96 -1.09 -15.96
N ALA A 142 21.19 -0.72 -16.35
CA ALA A 142 21.65 -0.77 -17.74
C ALA A 142 21.61 -2.19 -18.35
N THR A 143 21.60 -3.24 -17.52
CA THR A 143 21.54 -4.64 -17.95
C THR A 143 20.15 -5.27 -17.84
N MET A 144 19.17 -4.53 -17.30
CA MET A 144 17.81 -5.03 -17.09
C MET A 144 16.94 -4.88 -18.34
N ALA A 145 15.98 -5.80 -18.48
CA ALA A 145 14.86 -5.61 -19.38
C ALA A 145 14.01 -4.40 -18.95
N ASP A 146 13.30 -3.79 -19.89
CA ASP A 146 12.42 -2.65 -19.64
C ASP A 146 11.38 -2.98 -18.58
N SER A 147 11.35 -2.16 -17.53
CA SER A 147 10.59 -2.42 -16.31
C SER A 147 10.58 -1.19 -15.40
N GLY A 148 9.63 -1.13 -14.45
CA GLY A 148 9.55 -0.03 -13.49
C GLY A 148 10.76 0.06 -12.57
N LEU A 149 11.31 -1.09 -12.17
CA LEU A 149 12.55 -1.16 -11.40
C LEU A 149 13.73 -0.57 -12.18
N LYS A 150 13.86 -0.93 -13.47
CA LYS A 150 14.91 -0.38 -14.34
C LYS A 150 14.81 1.14 -14.44
N GLU A 151 13.61 1.67 -14.67
CA GLU A 151 13.38 3.11 -14.77
C GLU A 151 13.87 3.82 -13.50
N ALA A 152 13.39 3.39 -12.33
CA ALA A 152 13.77 3.97 -11.05
C ALA A 152 15.29 3.94 -10.83
N TRP A 153 15.92 2.78 -10.97
CA TRP A 153 17.35 2.63 -10.71
C TRP A 153 18.23 3.36 -11.76
N SER A 154 17.77 3.50 -13.01
CA SER A 154 18.49 4.26 -14.04
C SER A 154 18.62 5.75 -13.70
N GLU A 155 17.64 6.28 -12.96
CA GLU A 155 17.67 7.65 -12.44
C GLU A 155 18.39 7.74 -11.08
N GLY A 156 18.74 6.60 -10.48
CA GLY A 156 19.30 6.52 -9.14
C GLY A 156 18.26 6.66 -8.03
N ARG A 157 16.98 6.40 -8.33
CA ARG A 157 15.87 6.33 -7.37
C ARG A 157 15.76 4.94 -6.77
N TYR A 158 15.31 4.87 -5.52
CA TYR A 158 14.83 3.60 -4.95
C TYR A 158 13.50 3.21 -5.60
N TYR A 159 13.28 1.92 -5.80
CA TYR A 159 11.97 1.40 -6.20
C TYR A 159 11.15 1.07 -4.94
N ILE A 160 11.62 0.12 -4.12
CA ILE A 160 11.16 -0.07 -2.73
C ILE A 160 11.90 0.85 -1.77
N LEU A 161 11.17 1.45 -0.82
CA LEU A 161 11.73 2.35 0.19
C LEU A 161 12.84 1.67 1.01
N PRO A 162 13.95 2.39 1.32
CA PRO A 162 15.02 1.89 2.16
C PRO A 162 14.54 1.34 3.51
N SER A 163 13.61 2.03 4.16
CA SER A 163 13.07 1.61 5.46
C SER A 163 12.44 0.22 5.41
N PHE A 164 11.77 -0.13 4.30
CA PHE A 164 11.17 -1.43 4.12
C PHE A 164 12.21 -2.50 3.75
N LEU A 165 13.21 -2.17 2.93
CA LEU A 165 14.31 -3.10 2.65
C LEU A 165 15.10 -3.46 3.92
N HIS A 166 15.30 -2.49 4.81
CA HIS A 166 15.87 -2.72 6.13
C HIS A 166 14.96 -3.62 7.00
N LEU A 167 13.64 -3.45 6.94
CA LEU A 167 12.69 -4.34 7.60
C LEU A 167 12.86 -5.79 7.12
N LEU A 168 13.01 -6.03 5.82
CA LEU A 168 13.15 -7.41 5.30
C LEU A 168 14.34 -8.13 5.93
N PHE A 169 15.48 -7.45 6.09
CA PHE A 169 16.64 -8.04 6.80
C PHE A 169 16.38 -8.24 8.30
N HIS A 170 15.61 -7.35 8.91
CA HIS A 170 15.25 -7.43 10.33
C HIS A 170 14.36 -8.64 10.62
N VAL A 171 13.37 -8.90 9.76
CA VAL A 171 12.41 -10.00 9.94
C VAL A 171 12.96 -11.37 9.54
N ASP A 172 13.83 -11.42 8.53
CA ASP A 172 14.48 -12.67 8.07
C ASP A 172 15.27 -13.37 9.18
N HIS A 173 15.81 -12.59 10.12
CA HIS A 173 16.63 -13.07 11.23
C HIS A 173 16.08 -12.67 12.60
N HIS A 174 14.76 -12.48 12.70
CA HIS A 174 14.17 -12.03 13.96
C HIS A 174 14.37 -13.09 15.07
N PRO A 175 14.90 -12.72 16.26
CA PRO A 175 15.44 -13.68 17.21
C PRO A 175 14.41 -14.54 17.94
N THR A 176 13.16 -14.09 18.01
CA THR A 176 12.14 -14.68 18.90
C THR A 176 10.78 -14.95 18.23
N VAL A 177 10.58 -14.44 17.02
CA VAL A 177 9.30 -14.47 16.30
C VAL A 177 9.57 -14.83 14.86
N ASP A 178 8.83 -15.81 14.35
CA ASP A 178 8.77 -16.17 12.94
C ASP A 178 7.81 -15.19 12.25
N VAL A 179 8.35 -14.30 11.43
CA VAL A 179 7.60 -13.21 10.81
C VAL A 179 7.44 -13.50 9.32
N ASN A 180 6.17 -13.56 8.89
CA ASN A 180 5.81 -13.66 7.49
C ASN A 180 5.43 -12.29 6.92
N VAL A 181 5.78 -12.02 5.66
CA VAL A 181 5.41 -10.79 4.94
C VAL A 181 4.52 -11.11 3.75
N VAL A 182 3.39 -10.42 3.66
CA VAL A 182 2.41 -10.56 2.58
C VAL A 182 2.34 -9.23 1.81
N PHE A 183 2.83 -9.22 0.59
CA PHE A 183 2.71 -8.07 -0.31
C PHE A 183 1.31 -8.00 -0.89
N ARG A 184 0.66 -6.83 -0.79
CA ARG A 184 -0.72 -6.58 -1.22
C ARG A 184 -0.75 -5.42 -2.22
N THR A 185 -1.47 -5.57 -3.31
CA THR A 185 -1.70 -4.45 -4.25
C THR A 185 -2.95 -4.69 -5.08
N PHE A 186 -3.61 -3.62 -5.48
CA PHE A 186 -4.60 -3.65 -6.55
C PHE A 186 -3.94 -3.68 -7.95
N GLY A 187 -2.73 -3.13 -8.06
CA GLY A 187 -1.99 -2.91 -9.30
C GLY A 187 -1.21 -4.13 -9.79
N ASP A 188 -0.15 -3.86 -10.56
CA ASP A 188 0.71 -4.86 -11.21
C ASP A 188 2.15 -4.86 -10.65
N ASP A 189 2.39 -4.13 -9.56
CA ASP A 189 3.73 -3.84 -9.02
C ASP A 189 4.46 -5.06 -8.43
N ILE A 190 3.74 -6.15 -8.15
CA ILE A 190 4.30 -7.38 -7.53
C ILE A 190 5.49 -7.93 -8.33
N VAL A 191 5.43 -7.88 -9.67
CA VAL A 191 6.50 -8.40 -10.52
C VAL A 191 7.79 -7.59 -10.37
N GLU A 192 7.67 -6.28 -10.20
CA GLU A 192 8.80 -5.37 -10.00
C GLU A 192 9.39 -5.51 -8.59
N VAL A 193 8.52 -5.63 -7.58
CA VAL A 193 8.92 -5.93 -6.19
C VAL A 193 9.68 -7.26 -6.12
N ALA A 194 9.19 -8.29 -6.79
CA ALA A 194 9.85 -9.60 -6.85
C ALA A 194 11.25 -9.52 -7.48
N LYS A 195 11.42 -8.74 -8.56
CA LYS A 195 12.74 -8.51 -9.18
C LYS A 195 13.71 -7.86 -8.20
N GLU A 196 13.29 -6.83 -7.45
CA GLU A 196 14.16 -6.15 -6.49
C GLU A 196 14.52 -7.05 -5.29
N ILE A 197 13.57 -7.86 -4.81
CA ILE A 197 13.83 -8.87 -3.78
C ILE A 197 14.84 -9.92 -4.28
N GLU A 198 14.81 -10.31 -5.56
CA GLU A 198 15.81 -11.24 -6.11
C GLU A 198 17.24 -10.66 -6.07
N PHE A 199 17.40 -9.34 -6.19
CA PHE A 199 18.70 -8.69 -5.95
C PHE A 199 19.13 -8.80 -4.49
N LEU A 200 18.20 -8.72 -3.52
CA LEU A 200 18.49 -8.91 -2.11
C LEU A 200 18.87 -10.36 -1.80
N VAL A 201 18.13 -11.35 -2.30
CA VAL A 201 18.42 -12.78 -2.08
C VAL A 201 19.78 -13.18 -2.65
N HIS A 202 20.20 -12.57 -3.76
CA HIS A 202 21.52 -12.81 -4.34
C HIS A 202 22.65 -11.96 -3.75
N GLY A 203 22.38 -11.08 -2.78
CA GLY A 203 23.38 -10.18 -2.22
C GLY A 203 23.94 -9.16 -3.21
N ARG A 204 23.16 -8.84 -4.26
CA ARG A 204 23.52 -7.91 -5.35
C ARG A 204 22.80 -6.56 -5.24
N HIS A 205 21.94 -6.38 -4.24
CA HIS A 205 21.20 -5.14 -4.08
C HIS A 205 22.15 -3.96 -3.79
N PRO A 206 22.09 -2.84 -4.53
CA PRO A 206 23.04 -1.73 -4.37
C PRO A 206 23.07 -1.13 -2.97
N LEU A 207 21.94 -1.10 -2.25
CA LEU A 207 21.87 -0.60 -0.87
C LEU A 207 22.59 -1.52 0.14
N PHE A 208 22.78 -2.80 -0.18
CA PHE A 208 23.37 -3.79 0.74
C PHE A 208 24.45 -4.64 0.06
N PRO A 209 25.60 -4.06 -0.34
CA PRO A 209 26.62 -4.78 -1.09
C PRO A 209 27.11 -6.02 -0.33
N GLY A 210 26.92 -7.21 -0.93
CA GLY A 210 27.38 -8.49 -0.37
C GLY A 210 26.53 -9.06 0.77
N LYS A 211 25.45 -8.39 1.19
CA LYS A 211 24.53 -8.90 2.20
C LYS A 211 23.31 -9.51 1.52
N ALA A 212 23.03 -10.78 1.80
CA ALA A 212 21.92 -11.51 1.19
C ALA A 212 20.80 -11.82 2.19
N LEU A 213 19.55 -11.79 1.72
CA LEU A 213 18.43 -12.41 2.43
C LEU A 213 18.47 -13.92 2.27
N SER A 214 17.87 -14.65 3.21
CA SER A 214 17.70 -16.10 3.09
C SER A 214 16.81 -16.47 1.89
N ALA A 215 16.95 -17.72 1.41
CA ALA A 215 16.16 -18.20 0.27
C ALA A 215 14.65 -18.22 0.55
N SER A 216 14.21 -18.31 1.81
CA SER A 216 12.78 -18.29 2.16
C SER A 216 12.14 -16.91 2.00
N MET A 217 12.96 -15.86 1.88
CA MET A 217 12.53 -14.49 1.59
C MET A 217 12.40 -14.19 0.09
N ARG A 218 12.67 -15.17 -0.78
CA ARG A 218 12.44 -15.01 -2.22
C ARG A 218 10.95 -14.86 -2.49
N LEU A 219 10.57 -13.77 -3.19
CA LEU A 219 9.21 -13.57 -3.66
C LEU A 219 9.05 -14.17 -5.07
N GLU A 220 8.50 -15.38 -5.13
CA GLU A 220 8.32 -16.13 -6.39
C GLU A 220 6.94 -16.82 -6.45
N PRO A 221 6.45 -17.24 -7.63
CA PRO A 221 5.19 -17.97 -7.78
C PRO A 221 5.13 -19.25 -6.92
N PRO A 222 3.95 -19.70 -6.42
CA PRO A 222 2.61 -19.12 -6.55
C PRO A 222 2.46 -17.70 -6.00
N TYR A 223 1.89 -16.84 -6.84
CA TYR A 223 1.14 -15.67 -6.40
C TYR A 223 -0.35 -16.03 -6.33
N ALA A 224 -1.15 -15.16 -5.72
CA ALA A 224 -2.59 -15.34 -5.78
C ALA A 224 -3.33 -14.03 -6.05
N THR A 225 -4.53 -14.12 -6.61
CA THR A 225 -5.37 -12.98 -6.99
C THR A 225 -6.76 -13.15 -6.43
N PHE A 226 -7.21 -12.16 -5.66
CA PHE A 226 -8.58 -12.08 -5.17
C PHE A 226 -9.56 -11.80 -6.30
N TYR A 227 -10.75 -12.35 -6.14
CA TYR A 227 -11.93 -11.98 -6.89
C TYR A 227 -13.09 -11.84 -5.90
N ARG A 228 -13.85 -10.75 -6.02
CA ARG A 228 -15.00 -10.48 -5.16
C ARG A 228 -16.21 -10.11 -6.01
N ASP A 229 -17.32 -10.80 -5.74
CA ASP A 229 -18.62 -10.62 -6.39
C ASP A 229 -19.77 -10.59 -5.37
N GLY A 230 -19.46 -10.61 -4.07
CA GLY A 230 -20.42 -10.47 -2.99
C GLY A 230 -19.76 -10.13 -1.65
N PHE A 231 -20.60 -9.76 -0.69
CA PHE A 231 -20.17 -9.38 0.66
C PHE A 231 -19.85 -10.58 1.55
N GLU A 232 -20.63 -11.65 1.41
CA GLU A 232 -20.52 -12.87 2.19
C GLU A 232 -19.37 -13.77 1.72
N ALA A 233 -19.08 -14.82 2.49
CA ALA A 233 -18.04 -15.80 2.17
C ALA A 233 -18.17 -16.37 0.74
N SER A 234 -19.39 -16.65 0.29
CA SER A 234 -19.65 -17.16 -1.06
C SER A 234 -19.28 -16.17 -2.16
N GLY A 235 -19.19 -14.88 -1.86
CA GLY A 235 -18.84 -13.79 -2.76
C GLY A 235 -17.34 -13.51 -2.88
N THR A 236 -16.48 -14.34 -2.28
CA THR A 236 -15.02 -14.16 -2.31
C THR A 236 -14.33 -15.42 -2.80
N ALA A 237 -13.46 -15.26 -3.79
CA ALA A 237 -12.58 -16.30 -4.30
C ALA A 237 -11.11 -15.84 -4.32
N LEU A 238 -10.21 -16.80 -4.26
CA LEU A 238 -8.76 -16.61 -4.41
C LEU A 238 -8.26 -17.57 -5.49
N ALA A 239 -7.68 -17.02 -6.55
CA ALA A 239 -7.05 -17.79 -7.62
C ALA A 239 -5.54 -17.88 -7.37
N LEU A 240 -5.02 -19.10 -7.25
CA LEU A 240 -3.60 -19.40 -7.03
C LEU A 240 -2.85 -19.49 -8.36
N ASN A 241 -1.53 -19.30 -8.33
CA ASN A 241 -0.64 -19.34 -9.48
C ASN A 241 -0.89 -18.23 -10.52
N THR A 242 -1.53 -17.13 -10.15
CA THR A 242 -1.80 -16.04 -11.08
C THR A 242 -1.82 -14.67 -10.41
N LEU A 243 -1.39 -13.67 -11.17
CA LEU A 243 -1.59 -12.24 -10.91
C LEU A 243 -2.63 -11.63 -11.85
N GLN A 244 -3.11 -12.40 -12.83
CA GLN A 244 -4.14 -11.92 -13.75
C GLN A 244 -5.45 -11.87 -12.98
N LYS A 245 -6.11 -10.71 -13.00
CA LYS A 245 -7.45 -10.56 -12.43
C LYS A 245 -8.53 -10.84 -13.47
N VAL A 246 -9.65 -11.37 -13.01
CA VAL A 246 -10.88 -11.45 -13.80
C VAL A 246 -11.32 -10.03 -14.17
N PRO A 247 -11.54 -9.71 -15.46
CA PRO A 247 -12.08 -8.40 -15.85
C PRO A 247 -13.48 -8.18 -15.27
N PHE A 248 -13.77 -6.95 -14.84
CA PHE A 248 -15.12 -6.61 -14.40
C PHE A 248 -16.09 -6.52 -15.57
N GLN A 249 -17.14 -7.34 -15.55
CA GLN A 249 -18.25 -7.30 -16.50
C GLN A 249 -19.58 -7.41 -15.75
N SER A 250 -20.62 -6.75 -16.25
CA SER A 250 -21.97 -6.81 -15.66
C SER A 250 -22.59 -8.20 -15.69
N THR A 251 -22.05 -9.09 -16.53
CA THR A 251 -22.47 -10.49 -16.69
C THR A 251 -21.69 -11.45 -15.80
N ASN A 252 -20.75 -10.96 -14.99
CA ASN A 252 -19.98 -11.79 -14.09
C ASN A 252 -20.90 -12.50 -13.08
N SER A 253 -20.58 -13.77 -12.80
CA SER A 253 -21.30 -14.65 -11.90
C SER A 253 -20.33 -15.39 -10.97
N ALA A 254 -20.87 -16.16 -10.03
CA ALA A 254 -20.06 -16.97 -9.12
C ALA A 254 -19.15 -17.98 -9.84
N ALA A 255 -19.53 -18.44 -11.04
CA ALA A 255 -18.76 -19.37 -11.86
C ALA A 255 -17.63 -18.69 -12.66
N THR A 256 -17.73 -17.37 -12.88
CA THR A 256 -16.81 -16.62 -13.74
C THR A 256 -15.33 -16.81 -13.43
N PRO A 257 -14.84 -16.74 -12.17
CA PRO A 257 -13.41 -16.93 -11.93
C PRO A 257 -12.94 -18.32 -12.35
N VAL A 258 -13.72 -19.37 -12.09
CA VAL A 258 -13.35 -20.75 -12.45
C VAL A 258 -13.28 -20.91 -13.97
N GLU A 259 -14.29 -20.43 -14.69
CA GLU A 259 -14.34 -20.49 -16.15
C GLU A 259 -13.23 -19.67 -16.81
N PHE A 260 -13.01 -18.45 -16.31
CA PHE A 260 -11.98 -17.54 -16.80
C PHE A 260 -10.59 -18.16 -16.68
N TYR A 261 -10.21 -18.62 -15.48
CA TYR A 261 -8.87 -19.15 -15.28
C TYR A 261 -8.65 -20.51 -15.94
N ALA A 262 -9.66 -21.38 -15.99
CA ALA A 262 -9.57 -22.65 -16.72
C ALA A 262 -9.31 -22.45 -18.22
N SER A 263 -9.74 -21.31 -18.79
CA SER A 263 -9.48 -20.97 -20.20
C SER A 263 -8.08 -20.41 -20.47
N ILE A 264 -7.39 -19.93 -19.42
CA ILE A 264 -6.10 -19.23 -19.55
C ILE A 264 -4.94 -20.16 -19.20
N ASP A 265 -5.03 -20.81 -18.04
CA ASP A 265 -3.98 -21.69 -17.53
C ASP A 265 -4.58 -22.77 -16.62
N PRO A 266 -4.51 -24.06 -17.01
CA PRO A 266 -5.03 -25.16 -16.19
C PRO A 266 -4.30 -25.32 -14.85
N ALA A 267 -3.13 -24.70 -14.64
CA ALA A 267 -2.42 -24.70 -13.36
C ALA A 267 -3.02 -23.73 -12.32
N VAL A 268 -3.95 -22.86 -12.73
CA VAL A 268 -4.63 -21.93 -11.82
C VAL A 268 -5.76 -22.65 -11.10
N SER A 269 -5.63 -22.77 -9.78
CA SER A 269 -6.68 -23.30 -8.91
C SER A 269 -7.43 -22.18 -8.21
N VAL A 270 -8.76 -22.24 -8.21
CA VAL A 270 -9.62 -21.26 -7.55
C VAL A 270 -10.24 -21.89 -6.31
N VAL A 271 -10.07 -21.23 -5.16
CA VAL A 271 -10.80 -21.54 -3.92
C VAL A 271 -11.82 -20.43 -3.66
N ARG A 272 -12.97 -20.78 -3.09
CA ARG A 272 -14.06 -19.84 -2.78
C ARG A 272 -14.54 -20.05 -1.35
N GLY A 273 -14.91 -18.97 -0.66
CA GLY A 273 -15.26 -18.99 0.76
C GLY A 273 -14.12 -18.51 1.65
N PHE A 274 -14.45 -17.73 2.69
CA PHE A 274 -13.45 -17.16 3.61
C PHE A 274 -12.56 -18.23 4.25
N GLU A 275 -13.11 -19.31 4.78
CA GLU A 275 -12.32 -20.38 5.40
C GLU A 275 -11.33 -21.03 4.40
N ALA A 276 -11.80 -21.38 3.20
CA ALA A 276 -10.94 -21.98 2.17
C ALA A 276 -9.84 -21.02 1.69
N VAL A 277 -10.17 -19.73 1.56
CA VAL A 277 -9.21 -18.66 1.24
C VAL A 277 -8.16 -18.50 2.36
N GLN A 278 -8.58 -18.49 3.62
CA GLN A 278 -7.69 -18.37 4.77
C GLN A 278 -6.74 -19.57 4.87
N GLN A 279 -7.25 -20.79 4.74
CA GLN A 279 -6.46 -22.02 4.73
C GLN A 279 -5.44 -22.03 3.57
N CYS A 280 -5.85 -21.54 2.40
CA CYS A 280 -4.97 -21.38 1.25
C CYS A 280 -3.80 -20.42 1.54
N ILE A 281 -4.08 -19.24 2.10
CA ILE A 281 -3.04 -18.27 2.49
C ILE A 281 -2.11 -18.87 3.54
N GLN A 282 -2.65 -19.55 4.56
CA GLN A 282 -1.84 -20.23 5.58
C GLN A 282 -0.94 -21.32 5.00
N SER A 283 -1.44 -22.08 4.02
CA SER A 283 -0.64 -23.08 3.30
C SER A 283 0.54 -22.43 2.57
N MET A 284 0.30 -21.32 1.86
CA MET A 284 1.38 -20.55 1.21
C MET A 284 2.44 -20.10 2.24
N LEU A 285 2.00 -19.53 3.37
CA LEU A 285 2.86 -19.05 4.46
C LEU A 285 3.59 -20.17 5.22
N SER A 286 3.10 -21.41 5.17
CA SER A 286 3.76 -22.55 5.82
C SER A 286 5.06 -22.98 5.15
N THR A 287 5.27 -22.56 3.90
CA THR A 287 6.42 -22.95 3.07
C THR A 287 7.37 -21.80 2.76
N ARG A 288 6.97 -20.55 3.05
CA ARG A 288 7.64 -19.32 2.59
C ARG A 288 7.57 -18.22 3.64
N SER A 289 8.63 -17.43 3.75
CA SER A 289 8.63 -16.23 4.60
C SER A 289 7.89 -15.07 3.95
N VAL A 290 7.88 -14.99 2.62
CA VAL A 290 7.16 -13.94 1.88
C VAL A 290 6.24 -14.49 0.80
N ILE A 291 5.08 -13.87 0.62
CA ILE A 291 4.13 -14.16 -0.47
C ILE A 291 3.52 -12.87 -1.03
N ALA A 292 2.85 -12.93 -2.18
CA ALA A 292 2.13 -11.79 -2.73
C ALA A 292 0.70 -12.16 -3.14
N LEU A 293 -0.22 -11.25 -2.83
CA LEU A 293 -1.64 -11.36 -3.15
C LEU A 293 -2.08 -10.08 -3.89
N ARG A 294 -2.70 -10.24 -5.06
CA ARG A 294 -3.34 -9.15 -5.78
C ARG A 294 -4.79 -8.99 -5.33
N ASP A 295 -5.16 -7.78 -4.96
CA ASP A 295 -6.51 -7.39 -4.55
C ASP A 295 -7.39 -7.00 -5.75
N TYR A 296 -8.71 -6.99 -5.56
CA TYR A 296 -9.66 -6.77 -6.66
C TYR A 296 -10.18 -5.33 -6.72
N TRP A 297 -9.50 -4.48 -7.49
CA TRP A 297 -9.77 -3.05 -7.62
C TRP A 297 -11.19 -2.75 -8.06
N GLU A 298 -11.69 -3.47 -9.06
CA GLU A 298 -12.98 -3.15 -9.66
C GLU A 298 -14.13 -3.34 -8.68
N TRP A 299 -14.03 -4.30 -7.77
CA TRP A 299 -14.99 -4.46 -6.69
C TRP A 299 -14.97 -3.26 -5.75
N TRP A 300 -13.79 -2.84 -5.29
CA TRP A 300 -13.67 -1.69 -4.40
C TRP A 300 -14.17 -0.39 -5.06
N SER A 301 -13.73 -0.12 -6.29
CA SER A 301 -14.06 1.09 -7.05
C SER A 301 -15.55 1.20 -7.39
N THR A 302 -16.20 0.08 -7.72
CA THR A 302 -17.65 0.08 -8.03
C THR A 302 -18.52 0.30 -6.79
N HIS A 303 -17.97 0.13 -5.59
CA HIS A 303 -18.63 0.36 -4.31
C HIS A 303 -18.16 1.63 -3.61
N ALA A 304 -17.86 2.66 -4.40
CA ALA A 304 -17.48 3.99 -3.92
C ALA A 304 -16.23 3.99 -3.01
N GLU A 305 -15.34 3.02 -3.19
CA GLU A 305 -14.10 2.89 -2.41
C GLU A 305 -14.36 2.72 -0.90
N HIS A 306 -15.52 2.14 -0.52
CA HIS A 306 -15.82 1.87 0.88
C HIS A 306 -15.03 0.66 1.41
N ALA A 307 -14.59 0.74 2.68
CA ALA A 307 -13.65 -0.21 3.27
C ALA A 307 -14.07 -1.67 3.19
N GLU A 308 -15.36 -1.97 3.39
CA GLU A 308 -15.91 -3.34 3.34
C GLU A 308 -15.80 -4.02 1.96
N TYR A 309 -15.48 -3.26 0.92
CA TYR A 309 -15.28 -3.74 -0.45
C TYR A 309 -13.81 -3.68 -0.87
N GLY A 310 -12.94 -3.23 0.03
CA GLY A 310 -11.51 -3.10 -0.21
C GLY A 310 -10.75 -4.41 -0.05
N LYS A 311 -9.50 -4.29 0.40
CA LYS A 311 -8.56 -5.40 0.57
C LYS A 311 -8.99 -6.28 1.73
N LEU A 312 -9.36 -7.52 1.43
CA LEU A 312 -9.83 -8.46 2.45
C LEU A 312 -8.67 -8.97 3.31
N LEU A 313 -8.77 -8.74 4.61
CA LEU A 313 -7.95 -9.34 5.65
C LEU A 313 -8.83 -10.29 6.48
N LEU A 314 -8.56 -11.59 6.36
CA LEU A 314 -9.23 -12.62 7.15
C LEU A 314 -8.44 -12.90 8.42
N ILE A 315 -9.14 -12.87 9.56
CA ILE A 315 -8.59 -13.20 10.87
C ILE A 315 -9.27 -14.44 11.43
N ASP A 316 -8.54 -15.29 12.14
CA ASP A 316 -9.07 -16.49 12.81
C ASP A 316 -8.70 -16.56 14.31
N GLY A 317 -8.00 -15.52 14.80
CA GLY A 317 -7.53 -15.43 16.18
C GLY A 317 -6.37 -16.38 16.53
N ALA A 318 -5.95 -17.26 15.61
CA ALA A 318 -4.89 -18.23 15.86
C ALA A 318 -3.50 -17.65 15.59
N VAL A 319 -3.36 -16.89 14.50
CA VAL A 319 -2.10 -16.22 14.13
C VAL A 319 -2.32 -14.70 14.08
N PRO A 320 -1.57 -13.91 14.86
CA PRO A 320 -1.61 -12.46 14.76
C PRO A 320 -1.30 -11.99 13.34
N ALA A 321 -2.18 -11.15 12.80
CA ALA A 321 -2.03 -10.56 11.47
C ALA A 321 -2.25 -9.05 11.54
N VAL A 322 -1.37 -8.27 10.91
CA VAL A 322 -1.44 -6.80 10.91
C VAL A 322 -1.26 -6.28 9.50
N PHE A 323 -2.12 -5.36 9.08
CA PHE A 323 -2.13 -4.73 7.76
C PHE A 323 -1.63 -3.30 7.83
N PHE A 324 -0.61 -3.01 7.03
CA PHE A 324 0.02 -1.71 6.87
C PHE A 324 -0.42 -1.08 5.55
N ASP A 325 -1.03 0.10 5.62
CA ASP A 325 -1.52 0.83 4.45
C ASP A 325 -1.58 2.33 4.80
N ASP A 326 -1.23 3.22 3.86
CA ASP A 326 -1.26 4.67 4.06
C ASP A 326 -2.68 5.25 4.03
N HIS A 327 -3.64 4.55 3.42
CA HIS A 327 -5.02 5.00 3.28
C HIS A 327 -5.90 4.65 4.48
N VAL A 328 -5.38 3.97 5.51
CA VAL A 328 -6.11 3.78 6.77
C VAL A 328 -6.26 5.13 7.46
N GLU A 329 -7.48 5.58 7.69
CA GLU A 329 -7.76 6.89 8.27
C GLU A 329 -7.91 6.84 9.80
N GLU A 330 -8.07 8.01 10.42
CA GLU A 330 -8.21 8.12 11.88
C GLU A 330 -9.55 7.54 12.37
N CYS A 331 -10.61 7.73 11.59
CA CYS A 331 -11.98 7.39 11.98
C CYS A 331 -12.59 6.23 11.16
N GLU A 332 -11.93 5.78 10.10
CA GLU A 332 -12.39 4.69 9.25
C GLU A 332 -11.23 3.90 8.62
N ALA A 333 -11.46 2.64 8.27
CA ALA A 333 -10.44 1.81 7.63
C ALA A 333 -10.17 2.23 6.18
N HIS A 334 -11.21 2.78 5.52
CA HIS A 334 -11.27 3.25 4.13
C HIS A 334 -10.93 2.22 3.04
N ILE A 335 -9.89 1.40 3.21
CA ILE A 335 -9.35 0.50 2.18
C ILE A 335 -9.27 -0.97 2.60
N VAL A 336 -9.26 -1.29 3.91
CA VAL A 336 -9.11 -2.67 4.40
C VAL A 336 -10.43 -3.20 4.96
N ASP A 337 -10.86 -4.35 4.46
CA ASP A 337 -12.02 -5.12 4.94
C ASP A 337 -11.52 -6.20 5.91
N VAL A 338 -11.65 -5.97 7.22
CA VAL A 338 -11.21 -6.94 8.23
C VAL A 338 -12.39 -7.81 8.66
N ARG A 339 -12.29 -9.12 8.45
CA ARG A 339 -13.35 -10.08 8.77
C ARG A 339 -12.86 -11.28 9.54
N ASP A 340 -13.72 -11.79 10.42
CA ASP A 340 -13.53 -13.10 11.01
C ASP A 340 -13.77 -14.19 9.95
N ALA A 341 -12.79 -15.07 9.75
CA ALA A 341 -12.78 -16.06 8.69
C ALA A 341 -13.86 -17.15 8.86
N VAL A 342 -14.33 -17.38 10.09
CA VAL A 342 -15.29 -18.43 10.43
C VAL A 342 -16.71 -17.90 10.36
N THR A 343 -16.96 -16.75 10.99
CA THR A 343 -18.29 -16.15 11.09
C THR A 343 -18.63 -15.23 9.92
N GLY A 344 -17.61 -14.74 9.20
CA GLY A 344 -17.75 -13.77 8.11
C GLY A 344 -18.08 -12.34 8.57
N LEU A 345 -18.21 -12.12 9.88
CA LEU A 345 -18.57 -10.83 10.46
C LEU A 345 -17.43 -9.82 10.28
N VAL A 346 -17.81 -8.59 9.94
CA VAL A 346 -16.90 -7.45 9.88
C VAL A 346 -16.44 -7.12 11.30
N VAL A 347 -15.13 -6.96 11.46
CA VAL A 347 -14.55 -6.52 12.74
C VAL A 347 -14.81 -5.02 12.89
N PRO A 348 -15.42 -4.56 14.00
CA PRO A 348 -15.66 -3.13 14.22
C PRO A 348 -14.37 -2.33 14.11
N PHE A 349 -14.42 -1.17 13.42
CA PHE A 349 -13.21 -0.39 13.11
C PHE A 349 -12.36 -0.06 14.34
N GLN A 350 -12.98 0.30 15.48
CA GLN A 350 -12.23 0.60 16.70
C GLN A 350 -11.40 -0.58 17.21
N VAL A 351 -11.88 -1.82 16.99
CA VAL A 351 -11.13 -3.04 17.31
C VAL A 351 -10.07 -3.29 16.24
N ALA A 352 -10.43 -3.15 14.96
CA ALA A 352 -9.53 -3.35 13.84
C ALA A 352 -8.32 -2.40 13.87
N LYS A 353 -8.56 -1.11 14.12
CA LYS A 353 -7.53 -0.06 14.25
C LYS A 353 -6.49 -0.40 15.32
N LEU A 354 -6.93 -0.94 16.46
CA LEU A 354 -6.01 -1.26 17.56
C LEU A 354 -5.21 -2.53 17.29
N LYS A 355 -5.82 -3.55 16.69
CA LYS A 355 -5.23 -4.90 16.60
C LYS A 355 -4.67 -5.30 15.24
N TYR A 356 -5.37 -4.93 14.17
CA TYR A 356 -5.16 -5.52 12.84
C TYR A 356 -4.74 -4.52 11.79
N LEU A 357 -4.86 -3.21 12.07
CA LEU A 357 -4.52 -2.16 11.12
C LEU A 357 -3.42 -1.27 11.69
N ARG A 358 -2.49 -0.86 10.83
CA ARG A 358 -1.48 0.15 11.12
C ARG A 358 -1.46 1.12 9.94
N ARG A 359 -1.83 2.37 10.22
CA ARG A 359 -1.67 3.44 9.24
C ARG A 359 -0.18 3.64 8.98
N VAL A 360 0.22 3.58 7.72
CA VAL A 360 1.56 3.98 7.31
C VAL A 360 1.61 5.49 7.10
N GLU A 361 2.69 6.09 7.55
CA GLU A 361 2.92 7.52 7.47
C GLU A 361 4.06 7.77 6.48
N PRO A 362 3.76 8.04 5.19
CA PRO A 362 4.75 7.92 4.13
C PRO A 362 5.94 8.88 4.33
N TYR A 363 5.72 10.02 4.97
CA TYR A 363 6.79 10.95 5.32
C TYR A 363 7.89 10.27 6.16
N TYR A 364 7.51 9.53 7.20
CA TYR A 364 8.48 8.82 8.04
C TYR A 364 8.95 7.52 7.40
N ALA A 365 8.10 6.83 6.64
CA ALA A 365 8.56 5.68 5.86
C ALA A 365 9.71 6.08 4.89
N ILE A 366 9.68 7.30 4.34
CA ILE A 366 10.74 7.83 3.48
C ILE A 366 11.96 8.33 4.29
N THR A 367 11.73 9.08 5.36
CA THR A 367 12.79 9.84 6.05
C THR A 367 13.46 9.11 7.22
N ASP A 368 12.81 8.11 7.80
CA ASP A 368 13.35 7.29 8.89
C ASP A 368 13.59 5.86 8.41
N VAL A 369 14.86 5.51 8.20
CA VAL A 369 15.28 4.16 7.76
C VAL A 369 14.85 3.05 8.75
N ALA A 370 14.60 3.38 10.01
CA ALA A 370 14.15 2.44 11.03
C ALA A 370 12.62 2.47 11.24
N TYR A 371 11.87 3.18 10.39
CA TYR A 371 10.42 3.37 10.56
C TYR A 371 9.69 2.03 10.73
N TYR A 372 9.82 1.13 9.77
CA TYR A 372 9.13 -0.15 9.79
C TYR A 372 9.65 -1.10 10.87
N THR A 373 10.96 -1.14 11.11
CA THR A 373 11.54 -2.00 12.17
C THR A 373 11.00 -1.59 13.54
N LYS A 374 10.92 -0.29 13.85
CA LYS A 374 10.33 0.22 15.10
C LYS A 374 8.87 -0.21 15.27
N HIS A 375 8.08 -0.17 14.19
CA HIS A 375 6.67 -0.58 14.23
C HIS A 375 6.53 -2.09 14.47
N VAL A 376 7.37 -2.90 13.83
CA VAL A 376 7.35 -4.35 14.02
C VAL A 376 7.87 -4.76 15.40
N ASP A 377 8.92 -4.11 15.90
CA ASP A 377 9.42 -4.36 17.25
C ASP A 377 8.36 -4.05 18.32
N ALA A 378 7.58 -2.98 18.14
CA ALA A 378 6.46 -2.68 19.03
C ALA A 378 5.40 -3.79 19.02
N LEU A 379 5.06 -4.34 17.85
CA LEU A 379 4.10 -5.44 17.70
C LEU A 379 4.59 -6.76 18.31
N VAL A 380 5.91 -6.99 18.33
CA VAL A 380 6.52 -8.20 18.89
C VAL A 380 6.51 -8.21 20.43
N VAL A 381 6.52 -7.02 21.04
CA VAL A 381 6.49 -6.83 22.50
C VAL A 381 5.07 -6.93 23.07
N GLU A 382 4.06 -6.53 22.29
CA GLU A 382 2.63 -6.72 22.57
C GLU A 382 2.25 -8.22 22.65
#